data_AF-A0A1B6I015-F1
#
_entry.id   AF-A0A1B6I015-F1
#
_cell.length_a   1.000
_cell.length_b   1.000
_cell.length_c   1.000
_cell.angle_alpha   90.00
_cell.angle_beta   90.00
_cell.angle_gamma   90.00
#
_symmetry.space_group_name_H-M   'P 1'
#
loop_
_entity.id
_entity.type
_entity.pdbx_description
1 polymer ?
#
loop_
_entity_poly.entity_id
_entity_poly.type
_entity_poly.pdbx_seq_one_letter_code
_entity_poly.pdbx_strand_id
1 'polypeptide(L)'
;EDVLDVLKNLDSDSLRVHPLGYDENRSAYWYFYGTRLYREDYPKAAKRKKKKAREKKHGRKSRSESESSEPEMGCGEWQVVCYTESDWERLAIRMEDSQCKEERALHTVLAEDFLPEIPRLFEEKERLQRKRLLEMQPRRQSSRLEKLKHQKEVEKKAQVKDEMSKKEEKDKKEKERIERDARRAREH
;
A
#
# COMPACT_ATOMS: atom_id res chain seq x y z
N GLU A 1 20.73 9.05 8.68
CA GLU A 1 20.95 8.24 9.89
C GLU A 1 20.48 6.83 9.59
N ASP A 2 21.23 5.81 9.99
CA ASP A 2 20.86 4.41 9.77
C ASP A 2 19.63 4.08 10.61
N VAL A 3 18.62 3.44 10.01
CA VAL A 3 17.39 3.03 10.71
C VAL A 3 17.72 2.12 11.90
N LEU A 4 18.78 1.29 11.76
CA LEU A 4 19.27 0.45 12.85
C LEU A 4 19.80 1.27 14.03
N ASP A 5 20.46 2.40 13.77
CA ASP A 5 20.99 3.26 14.83
C ASP A 5 19.88 4.01 15.60
N VAL A 6 18.79 4.38 14.91
CA VAL A 6 17.62 5.00 15.55
C VAL A 6 16.87 4.00 16.44
N LEU A 7 16.82 2.73 16.03
CA LEU A 7 16.09 1.68 16.75
C LEU A 7 16.87 1.06 17.93
N LYS A 8 18.20 1.20 17.99
CA LYS A 8 19.06 0.62 19.04
C LYS A 8 18.69 1.04 20.46
N ASN A 9 18.09 2.22 20.63
CA ASN A 9 17.71 2.77 21.93
C ASN A 9 16.19 2.74 22.18
N LEU A 10 15.41 2.11 21.30
CA LEU A 10 13.97 1.97 21.50
C LEU A 10 13.67 0.65 22.22
N ASP A 11 12.89 0.71 23.30
CA ASP A 11 12.42 -0.48 23.96
C ASP A 11 11.39 -1.21 23.08
N SER A 12 11.39 -2.54 23.13
CA SER A 12 10.49 -3.40 22.37
C SER A 12 9.01 -3.09 22.65
N ASP A 13 8.68 -2.68 23.87
CA ASP A 13 7.33 -2.30 24.28
C ASP A 13 6.91 -0.94 23.69
N SER A 14 7.86 -0.07 23.32
CA SER A 14 7.57 1.20 22.65
C SER A 14 7.10 1.02 21.21
N LEU A 15 7.32 -0.16 20.61
CA LEU A 15 6.86 -0.50 19.27
C LEU A 15 5.45 -1.11 19.27
N ARG A 16 4.91 -1.48 20.44
CA ARG A 16 3.59 -2.10 20.55
C ARG A 16 2.50 -1.05 20.44
N VAL A 17 1.56 -1.30 19.53
CA VAL A 17 0.33 -0.52 19.42
C VAL A 17 -0.70 -1.09 20.38
N HIS A 18 -1.35 -0.22 21.15
CA HIS A 18 -2.44 -0.59 22.04
C HIS A 18 -3.79 -0.25 21.40
N PRO A 19 -4.87 -0.97 21.73
CA PRO A 19 -6.20 -0.58 21.30
C PRO A 19 -6.56 0.77 21.94
N LEU A 20 -7.25 1.60 21.16
CA LEU A 20 -7.74 2.89 21.58
C LEU A 20 -8.78 2.79 22.69
N GLY A 21 -9.55 1.70 22.66
CA GLY A 21 -10.57 1.41 23.66
C GLY A 21 -11.44 0.24 23.21
N TYR A 22 -12.51 0.00 23.97
CA TYR A 22 -13.43 -1.09 23.75
C TYR A 22 -14.87 -0.59 23.81
N ASP A 23 -15.78 -1.27 23.11
CA ASP A 23 -17.21 -1.04 23.22
C ASP A 23 -17.91 -2.00 24.21
N GLU A 24 -19.23 -1.87 24.37
CA GLU A 24 -20.03 -2.75 25.24
C GLU A 24 -19.95 -4.23 24.79
N ASN A 25 -19.69 -4.48 23.51
CA ASN A 25 -19.52 -5.83 22.97
C ASN A 25 -18.10 -6.38 23.13
N ARG A 26 -17.20 -5.65 23.81
CA ARG A 26 -15.76 -5.93 23.95
C ARG A 26 -15.01 -5.95 22.63
N SER A 27 -15.55 -5.31 21.60
CA SER A 27 -14.82 -5.12 20.36
C SER A 27 -13.75 -4.07 20.57
N ALA A 28 -12.54 -4.36 20.13
CA ALA A 28 -11.38 -3.49 20.32
C ALA A 28 -11.28 -2.50 19.16
N TYR A 29 -11.09 -1.21 19.47
CA TYR A 29 -10.87 -0.17 18.49
C TYR A 29 -9.38 0.08 18.31
N TRP A 30 -8.91 0.11 17.07
CA TRP A 30 -7.50 0.17 16.74
C TRP A 30 -7.21 1.31 15.77
N TYR A 31 -6.21 2.12 16.11
CA TYR A 31 -5.69 3.17 15.24
C TYR A 31 -4.20 2.93 15.01
N PHE A 32 -3.82 2.68 13.75
CA PHE A 32 -2.43 2.37 13.40
C PHE A 32 -1.66 3.57 12.85
N TYR A 33 -2.39 4.57 12.31
CA TYR A 33 -1.93 5.87 11.78
C TYR A 33 -2.86 6.33 10.65
N GLY A 34 -2.82 7.63 10.33
CA GLY A 34 -3.49 8.21 9.17
C GLY A 34 -4.96 8.53 9.45
N THR A 35 -5.85 8.17 8.52
CA THR A 35 -7.25 8.65 8.53
C THR A 35 -8.29 7.55 8.75
N ARG A 36 -7.86 6.36 9.19
CA ARG A 36 -8.74 5.19 9.33
C ARG A 36 -8.73 4.67 10.75
N LEU A 37 -9.92 4.30 11.21
CA LEU A 37 -10.11 3.59 12.47
C LEU A 37 -10.63 2.19 12.18
N TYR A 38 -10.09 1.21 12.89
CA TYR A 38 -10.42 -0.19 12.76
C TYR A 38 -11.12 -0.69 14.01
N ARG A 39 -11.97 -1.69 13.87
CA ARG A 39 -12.59 -2.42 14.98
C ARG A 39 -12.34 -3.90 14.80
N GLU A 40 -11.93 -4.57 15.87
CA GLU A 40 -11.78 -6.02 15.94
C GLU A 40 -12.92 -6.59 16.80
N ASP A 41 -13.84 -7.30 16.16
CA ASP A 41 -15.00 -7.92 16.79
C ASP A 41 -14.68 -9.36 17.22
N TYR A 42 -14.82 -9.66 18.51
CA TYR A 42 -14.61 -11.03 19.00
C TYR A 42 -15.92 -11.84 19.01
N PRO A 43 -15.92 -13.10 18.53
CA PRO A 43 -17.11 -13.93 18.56
C PRO A 43 -17.56 -14.18 20.02
N LYS A 44 -18.76 -13.69 20.37
CA LYS A 44 -19.38 -13.91 21.68
C LYS A 44 -19.24 -15.39 22.07
N ALA A 45 -18.63 -15.65 23.23
CA ALA A 45 -18.20 -16.97 23.73
C ALA A 45 -19.29 -18.09 23.69
N ALA A 46 -20.56 -17.72 23.54
CA ALA A 46 -21.69 -18.63 23.32
C ALA A 46 -21.51 -19.56 22.10
N LYS A 47 -20.88 -19.11 21.00
CA LYS A 47 -20.65 -19.96 19.82
C LYS A 47 -19.54 -21.01 20.03
N ARG A 48 -18.51 -20.70 20.84
CA ARG A 48 -17.41 -21.64 21.17
C ARG A 48 -17.88 -22.76 22.11
N LYS A 49 -18.81 -22.49 23.04
CA LYS A 49 -19.41 -23.53 23.90
C LYS A 49 -20.19 -24.59 23.11
N LYS A 50 -20.92 -24.20 22.05
CA LYS A 50 -21.69 -25.14 21.20
C LYS A 50 -20.80 -26.06 20.35
N LYS A 51 -19.63 -25.56 19.92
CA LYS A 51 -18.63 -26.35 19.16
C LYS A 51 -17.91 -27.36 20.06
N LYS A 52 -17.45 -26.93 21.26
CA LYS A 52 -16.82 -27.85 22.24
C LYS A 52 -17.79 -28.86 22.85
N ALA A 53 -19.10 -28.57 22.94
CA ALA A 53 -20.10 -29.54 23.41
C ALA A 53 -20.35 -30.67 22.40
N ARG A 54 -20.19 -30.42 21.09
CA ARG A 54 -20.34 -31.43 20.04
C ARG A 54 -19.10 -32.34 19.93
N GLU A 55 -17.92 -31.83 20.24
CA GLU A 55 -16.66 -32.59 20.30
C GLU A 55 -16.54 -33.47 21.56
N LYS A 56 -17.03 -33.02 22.72
CA LYS A 56 -16.96 -33.77 23.99
C LYS A 56 -17.86 -35.01 24.09
N LYS A 57 -18.67 -35.33 23.07
CA LYS A 57 -19.45 -36.59 23.04
C LYS A 57 -18.60 -37.82 22.66
N HIS A 58 -17.36 -37.64 22.20
CA HIS A 58 -16.39 -38.71 21.99
C HIS A 58 -15.06 -38.39 22.69
N GLY A 59 -14.97 -38.57 24.00
CA GLY A 59 -13.66 -38.53 24.68
C GLY A 59 -13.66 -38.04 26.12
N ARG A 60 -13.50 -39.00 27.02
CA ARG A 60 -13.00 -38.97 28.42
C ARG A 60 -12.76 -37.61 29.11
N LYS A 61 -13.45 -37.52 30.27
CA LYS A 61 -13.25 -36.72 31.49
C LYS A 61 -11.78 -36.33 31.77
N SER A 62 -11.49 -35.03 31.73
CA SER A 62 -10.36 -34.43 32.46
C SER A 62 -10.78 -33.11 33.13
N ARG A 63 -10.04 -32.82 34.20
CA ARG A 63 -10.36 -32.05 35.39
C ARG A 63 -10.17 -30.54 35.14
N SER A 64 -10.91 -29.73 35.88
CA SER A 64 -10.98 -28.26 35.82
C SER A 64 -9.62 -27.55 35.94
N GLU A 65 -9.39 -26.59 35.06
CA GLU A 65 -8.50 -25.46 35.30
C GLU A 65 -9.24 -24.18 34.88
N SER A 66 -9.24 -23.21 35.78
CA SER A 66 -9.95 -21.94 35.65
C SER A 66 -9.12 -21.02 34.75
N GLU A 67 -9.26 -21.18 33.43
CA GLU A 67 -8.63 -20.29 32.48
C GLU A 67 -9.49 -19.04 32.28
N SER A 68 -8.94 -17.92 32.73
CA SER A 68 -9.41 -16.58 32.40
C SER A 68 -9.73 -16.52 30.91
N SER A 69 -10.98 -16.17 30.60
CA SER A 69 -11.49 -16.14 29.24
C SER A 69 -11.01 -14.89 28.51
N GLU A 70 -9.70 -14.69 28.44
CA GLU A 70 -9.09 -13.74 27.52
C GLU A 70 -9.45 -14.22 26.10
N PRO A 71 -10.06 -13.38 25.25
CA PRO A 71 -10.27 -13.74 23.87
C PRO A 71 -8.91 -14.04 23.25
N GLU A 72 -8.80 -15.20 22.60
CA GLU A 72 -7.60 -15.64 21.89
C GLU A 72 -7.21 -14.56 20.88
N MET A 73 -6.19 -13.77 21.25
CA MET A 73 -5.75 -12.57 20.52
C MET A 73 -5.39 -12.97 19.09
N GLY A 74 -6.06 -12.39 18.10
CA GLY A 74 -5.86 -12.68 16.67
C GLY A 74 -6.94 -13.52 15.98
N CYS A 75 -8.03 -13.90 16.65
CA CYS A 75 -9.19 -14.55 16.01
C CYS A 75 -10.39 -13.59 15.78
N GLY A 76 -10.21 -12.29 15.97
CA GLY A 76 -11.26 -11.29 15.78
C GLY A 76 -11.54 -10.98 14.30
N GLU A 77 -12.77 -10.55 14.01
CA GLU A 77 -13.14 -10.03 12.70
C GLU A 77 -12.78 -8.55 12.61
N TRP A 78 -11.96 -8.18 11.61
CA TRP A 78 -11.46 -6.83 11.44
C TRP A 78 -12.31 -6.04 10.47
N GLN A 79 -12.74 -4.85 10.87
CA GLN A 79 -13.57 -3.96 10.07
C GLN A 79 -13.03 -2.53 10.11
N VAL A 80 -13.18 -1.79 9.01
CA VAL A 80 -12.91 -0.34 8.98
C VAL A 80 -14.19 0.37 9.39
N VAL A 81 -14.15 1.07 10.52
CA VAL A 81 -15.33 1.76 11.07
C VAL A 81 -15.36 3.24 10.71
N CYS A 82 -14.20 3.86 10.48
CA CYS A 82 -14.11 5.24 10.02
C CYS A 82 -13.20 5.33 8.80
N TYR A 83 -13.69 5.93 7.72
CA TYR A 83 -12.92 6.17 6.49
C TYR A 83 -12.99 7.61 5.98
N THR A 84 -13.99 8.38 6.43
CA THR A 84 -14.18 9.83 6.22
C THR A 84 -14.18 10.57 7.54
N GLU A 85 -13.92 11.88 7.51
CA GLU A 85 -14.01 12.77 8.67
C GLU A 85 -15.35 12.63 9.40
N SER A 86 -16.46 12.67 8.66
CA SER A 86 -17.79 12.54 9.27
C SER A 86 -18.06 11.18 9.90
N ASP A 87 -17.34 10.11 9.52
CA ASP A 87 -17.48 8.83 10.24
C ASP A 87 -16.91 8.92 11.65
N TRP A 88 -15.82 9.66 11.84
CA TRP A 88 -15.21 9.87 13.15
C TRP A 88 -16.16 10.66 14.05
N GLU A 89 -16.73 11.74 13.54
CA GLU A 89 -17.72 12.56 14.26
C GLU A 89 -18.94 11.72 14.65
N ARG A 90 -19.53 11.00 13.69
CA ARG A 90 -20.70 10.14 13.96
C ARG A 90 -20.39 9.03 14.96
N LEU A 91 -19.18 8.49 14.95
CA LEU A 91 -18.78 7.46 15.91
C LEU A 91 -18.70 8.03 17.32
N ALA A 92 -18.08 9.21 17.49
CA ALA A 92 -18.01 9.88 18.78
C ALA A 92 -19.41 10.20 19.33
N ILE A 93 -20.27 10.83 18.53
CA ILE A 93 -21.65 11.17 18.93
C ILE A 93 -22.44 9.91 19.35
N ARG A 94 -22.25 8.78 18.66
CA ARG A 94 -22.93 7.52 19.02
C ARG A 94 -22.53 7.02 20.41
N MET A 95 -21.29 7.28 20.83
CA MET A 95 -20.73 6.79 22.09
C MET A 95 -20.87 7.79 23.25
N GLU A 96 -21.20 9.04 22.96
CA GLU A 96 -21.34 10.13 23.93
C GLU A 96 -22.35 9.80 25.04
N ASP A 97 -23.53 9.31 24.65
CA ASP A 97 -24.64 9.01 25.57
C ASP A 97 -24.59 7.59 26.16
N SER A 98 -23.51 6.85 25.95
CA SER A 98 -23.43 5.48 26.43
C SER A 98 -23.36 5.40 27.95
N GLN A 99 -24.06 4.41 28.51
CA GLN A 99 -23.98 4.07 29.94
C GLN A 99 -22.78 3.18 30.28
N CYS A 100 -22.08 2.65 29.27
CA CYS A 100 -20.91 1.80 29.43
C CYS A 100 -19.66 2.65 29.76
N LYS A 101 -18.90 2.25 30.79
CA LYS A 101 -17.69 2.99 31.21
C LYS A 101 -16.62 2.97 30.11
N GLU A 102 -16.48 1.84 29.45
CA GLU A 102 -15.52 1.59 28.39
C GLU A 102 -15.83 2.46 27.16
N GLU A 103 -17.10 2.54 26.74
CA GLU A 103 -17.51 3.39 25.63
C GLU A 103 -17.34 4.88 25.94
N ARG A 104 -17.63 5.32 27.17
CA ARG A 104 -17.35 6.71 27.56
C ARG A 104 -15.86 7.04 27.53
N ALA A 105 -15.00 6.12 27.97
CA ALA A 105 -13.56 6.32 27.89
C ALA A 105 -13.09 6.40 26.42
N LEU A 106 -13.60 5.52 25.56
CA LEU A 106 -13.33 5.57 24.12
C LEU A 106 -13.84 6.88 23.50
N HIS A 107 -15.03 7.35 23.88
CA HIS A 107 -15.57 8.63 23.45
C HIS A 107 -14.65 9.80 23.85
N THR A 108 -14.21 9.86 25.10
CA THR A 108 -13.28 10.89 25.58
C THR A 108 -12.02 10.94 24.72
N VAL A 109 -11.38 9.78 24.49
CA VAL A 109 -10.18 9.73 23.65
C VAL A 109 -10.48 10.19 22.22
N LEU A 110 -11.57 9.71 21.62
CA LEU A 110 -11.96 10.14 20.27
C LEU A 110 -12.20 11.64 20.18
N ALA A 111 -12.91 12.22 21.15
CA ALA A 111 -13.31 13.61 21.14
C ALA A 111 -12.17 14.58 21.50
N GLU A 112 -11.33 14.23 22.48
CA GLU A 112 -10.27 15.10 22.98
C GLU A 112 -8.98 14.99 22.14
N ASP A 113 -8.58 13.78 21.76
CA ASP A 113 -7.27 13.56 21.12
C ASP A 113 -7.35 13.42 19.60
N PHE A 114 -8.43 12.86 19.06
CA PHE A 114 -8.51 12.52 17.64
C PHE A 114 -9.27 13.54 16.82
N LEU A 115 -10.52 13.84 17.18
CA LEU A 115 -11.39 14.72 16.39
C LEU A 115 -10.76 16.07 16.05
N PRO A 116 -10.00 16.75 16.94
CA PRO A 116 -9.33 18.00 16.57
C PRO A 116 -8.29 17.84 15.45
N GLU A 117 -7.64 16.68 15.36
CA GLU A 117 -6.59 16.40 14.39
C GLU A 117 -7.10 15.72 13.11
N ILE A 118 -8.26 15.07 13.13
CA ILE A 118 -8.82 14.35 11.97
C ILE A 118 -8.89 15.24 10.71
N PRO A 119 -9.44 16.48 10.74
CA PRO A 119 -9.53 17.32 9.55
C PRO A 119 -8.14 17.57 8.92
N ARG A 120 -7.16 17.90 9.77
CA ARG A 120 -5.77 18.14 9.36
C ARG A 120 -5.15 16.90 8.72
N LEU A 121 -5.40 15.71 9.27
CA LEU A 121 -4.90 14.44 8.73
C LEU A 121 -5.50 14.12 7.36
N PHE A 122 -6.77 14.45 7.12
CA PHE A 122 -7.40 14.29 5.81
C PHE A 122 -6.85 15.26 4.77
N GLU A 123 -6.69 16.53 5.12
CA GLU A 123 -6.07 17.53 4.24
C GLU A 123 -4.64 17.14 3.86
N GLU A 124 -3.84 16.71 4.84
CA GLU A 124 -2.46 16.30 4.62
C GLU A 124 -2.39 15.07 3.69
N LYS A 125 -3.28 14.10 3.88
CA LYS A 125 -3.42 12.95 2.99
C LYS A 125 -3.77 13.38 1.57
N GLU A 126 -4.72 14.30 1.39
CA GLU A 126 -5.09 14.81 0.07
C GLU A 126 -3.92 15.56 -0.59
N ARG A 127 -3.23 16.41 0.17
CA ARG A 127 -2.04 17.15 -0.27
C ARG A 127 -0.94 16.21 -0.76
N LEU A 128 -0.64 15.15 -0.01
CA LEU A 128 0.33 14.13 -0.40
C LEU A 128 -0.11 13.35 -1.65
N GLN A 129 -1.40 13.04 -1.76
CA GLN A 129 -1.95 12.39 -2.96
C GLN A 129 -1.80 13.28 -4.20
N ARG A 130 -2.12 14.57 -4.10
CA ARG A 130 -1.93 15.57 -5.17
C ARG A 130 -0.46 15.70 -5.55
N LYS A 131 0.44 15.80 -4.57
CA LYS A 131 1.90 15.84 -4.80
C LYS A 131 2.38 14.60 -5.55
N ARG A 132 1.97 13.40 -5.11
CA ARG A 132 2.33 12.14 -5.77
C ARG A 132 1.84 12.11 -7.22
N LEU A 133 0.62 12.59 -7.49
CA LEU A 133 0.10 12.65 -8.86
C LEU A 133 0.93 13.58 -9.76
N LEU A 134 1.35 14.73 -9.24
CA LEU A 134 2.23 15.67 -9.97
C LEU A 134 3.64 15.12 -10.20
N GLU A 135 4.18 14.38 -9.24
CA GLU A 135 5.49 13.72 -9.38
C GLU A 135 5.46 12.59 -10.42
N MET A 136 4.34 11.89 -10.51
CA MET A 136 4.11 10.82 -11.48
C MET A 136 3.73 11.33 -12.87
N GLN A 137 3.45 12.63 -13.03
CA GLN A 137 3.25 13.19 -14.37
C GLN A 137 4.54 13.17 -15.16
N PRO A 138 4.48 12.90 -16.48
CA PRO A 138 5.62 13.06 -17.36
C PRO A 138 6.12 14.51 -17.27
N ARG A 139 7.26 14.71 -16.60
CA ARG A 139 7.87 16.04 -16.53
C ARG A 139 8.20 16.48 -17.95
N ARG A 140 7.73 17.66 -18.36
CA ARG A 140 8.15 18.29 -19.62
C ARG A 140 9.67 18.27 -19.66
N GLN A 141 10.24 17.53 -20.61
CA GLN A 141 11.67 17.63 -20.89
C GLN A 141 11.92 19.10 -21.26
N SER A 142 13.02 19.69 -20.76
CA SER A 142 13.29 21.10 -21.08
C SER A 142 13.31 21.27 -22.60
N SER A 143 12.82 22.41 -23.11
CA SER A 143 12.82 22.70 -24.57
C SER A 143 14.22 22.52 -25.18
N ARG A 144 15.27 22.76 -24.39
CA ARG A 144 16.66 22.50 -24.78
C ARG A 144 16.94 21.01 -24.98
N LEU A 145 16.49 20.15 -24.07
CA LEU A 145 16.66 18.69 -24.18
C LEU A 145 15.88 18.13 -25.37
N GLU A 146 14.68 18.62 -25.62
CA GLU A 146 13.85 18.22 -26.76
C GLU A 146 14.50 18.60 -28.10
N LYS A 147 15.01 19.84 -28.21
CA LYS A 147 15.80 20.29 -29.38
C LYS A 147 17.06 19.44 -29.59
N LEU A 148 17.80 19.16 -28.52
CA LEU A 148 19.02 18.34 -28.60
C LEU A 148 18.72 16.90 -29.06
N LYS A 149 17.59 16.35 -28.61
CA LYS A 149 17.14 14.99 -28.98
C LYS A 149 16.71 14.94 -30.44
N HIS A 150 15.97 15.94 -30.90
CA HIS A 150 15.57 16.07 -32.31
C HIS A 150 16.81 16.22 -33.22
N GLN A 151 17.77 17.05 -32.84
CA GLN A 151 19.01 17.23 -33.59
C GLN A 151 19.82 15.91 -33.70
N LYS A 152 19.95 15.17 -32.59
CA LYS A 152 20.59 13.84 -32.59
C LYS A 152 19.84 12.81 -33.43
N GLU A 153 18.51 12.86 -33.47
CA GLU A 153 17.70 11.96 -34.31
C GLU A 153 17.89 12.25 -35.80
N VAL A 154 17.92 13.54 -36.17
CA VAL A 154 18.19 13.99 -37.54
C VAL A 154 19.60 13.57 -37.99
N GLU A 155 20.61 13.77 -37.15
CA GLU A 155 21.99 13.33 -37.43
C GLU A 155 22.09 11.81 -37.60
N LYS A 156 21.44 11.02 -36.72
CA LYS A 156 21.41 9.56 -36.85
C LYS A 156 20.72 9.11 -38.13
N LYS A 157 19.59 9.74 -38.49
CA LYS A 157 18.89 9.44 -39.75
C LYS A 157 19.75 9.77 -40.97
N ALA A 158 20.49 10.87 -40.94
CA ALA A 158 21.42 11.24 -42.00
C ALA A 158 22.57 10.23 -42.12
N GLN A 159 23.15 9.81 -40.99
CA GLN A 159 24.21 8.79 -40.96
C GLN A 159 23.73 7.44 -41.50
N VAL A 160 22.55 6.97 -41.09
CA VAL A 160 21.98 5.72 -41.60
C VAL A 160 21.71 5.82 -43.10
N LYS A 161 21.23 6.96 -43.59
CA LYS A 161 20.97 7.17 -45.02
C LYS A 161 22.26 7.16 -45.85
N ASP A 162 23.33 7.75 -45.33
CA ASP A 162 24.66 7.77 -45.97
C ASP A 162 25.35 6.40 -45.94
N GLU A 163 25.20 5.65 -44.85
CA GLU A 163 25.65 4.25 -44.77
C GLU A 163 24.90 3.36 -45.77
N MET A 164 23.58 3.55 -45.90
CA MET A 164 22.75 2.78 -46.82
C MET A 164 23.08 3.09 -48.28
N SER A 165 23.27 4.36 -48.65
CA SER A 165 23.68 4.73 -50.01
C SER A 165 25.06 4.20 -50.37
N LYS A 166 26.03 4.26 -49.45
CA LYS A 166 27.36 3.66 -49.64
C LYS A 166 27.31 2.15 -49.81
N LYS A 167 26.41 1.47 -49.09
CA LYS A 167 26.21 0.02 -49.23
C LYS A 167 25.57 -0.33 -50.57
N GLU A 168 24.54 0.41 -51.00
CA GLU A 168 23.92 0.24 -52.31
C GLU A 168 24.92 0.45 -53.46
N GLU A 169 25.81 1.45 -53.35
CA GLU A 169 26.83 1.71 -54.35
C GLU A 169 27.88 0.57 -54.41
N LYS A 170 28.27 0.03 -53.26
CA LYS A 170 29.16 -1.13 -53.18
C LYS A 170 28.52 -2.37 -53.79
N ASP A 171 27.27 -2.67 -53.43
CA ASP A 171 26.54 -3.82 -53.95
C ASP A 171 26.34 -3.72 -55.47
N LYS A 172 26.10 -2.52 -55.99
CA LYS A 172 26.03 -2.27 -57.44
C LYS A 172 27.37 -2.52 -58.13
N LYS A 173 28.47 -1.99 -57.59
CA LYS A 173 29.83 -2.21 -58.11
C LYS A 173 30.24 -3.68 -58.06
N GLU A 174 29.82 -4.40 -57.03
CA GLU A 174 30.09 -5.83 -56.89
C GLU A 174 29.30 -6.68 -57.90
N LYS A 175 28.01 -6.39 -58.09
CA LYS A 175 27.20 -7.01 -59.15
C LYS A 175 27.79 -6.79 -60.53
N GLU A 176 28.23 -5.56 -60.84
CA GLU A 176 28.88 -5.23 -62.12
C GLU A 176 30.21 -5.99 -62.30
N ARG A 177 30.97 -6.25 -61.23
CA ARG A 177 32.19 -7.08 -61.30
C ARG A 177 31.85 -8.54 -61.57
N ILE A 178 30.89 -9.11 -60.84
CA ILE A 178 30.45 -10.50 -61.02
C ILE A 178 29.92 -10.73 -62.44
N GLU A 179 29.13 -9.80 -62.97
CA GLU A 179 28.60 -9.89 -64.34
C GLU A 179 29.72 -9.85 -65.39
N ARG A 180 30.73 -8.99 -65.20
CA ARG A 180 31.90 -8.90 -66.08
C ARG A 180 32.71 -10.20 -66.08
N ASP A 181 32.93 -10.79 -64.91
CA ASP A 181 33.69 -12.04 -64.77
C ASP A 181 32.90 -13.23 -65.36
N ALA A 182 31.57 -13.28 -65.16
CA ALA A 182 30.69 -14.28 -65.76
C ALA A 182 30.57 -14.16 -67.30
N ARG A 183 30.78 -12.97 -67.86
CA ARG A 183 30.85 -12.78 -69.32
C ARG A 183 32.16 -13.33 -69.88
N ARG A 184 33.30 -13.04 -69.22
CA ARG A 184 34.62 -13.56 -69.61
C ARG A 184 34.67 -15.09 -69.58
N ALA A 185 34.04 -15.71 -68.58
CA ALA A 185 33.98 -17.17 -68.47
C ALA A 185 33.08 -17.85 -69.52
N ARG A 186 32.22 -17.11 -70.23
CA ARG A 186 31.37 -17.64 -71.31
C ARG A 186 32.00 -17.51 -72.70
N GLU A 187 33.03 -16.68 -72.83
CA GLU A 187 33.75 -16.43 -74.09
C GLU A 187 34.99 -17.33 -74.25
N HIS A 188 35.25 -18.24 -73.30
CA HIS A 188 36.37 -19.19 -73.27
C HIS A 188 35.88 -20.63 -73.09
#